data_AF-A0A1Q2MHY3-F1
#
_entry.id   AF-A0A1Q2MHY3-F1
#
_cell.length_a   1.000
_cell.length_b   1.000
_cell.length_c   1.000
_cell.angle_alpha   90.00
_cell.angle_beta   90.00
_cell.angle_gamma   90.00
#
_symmetry.space_group_name_H-M   'P 1'
#
loop_
_entity.id
_entity.type
_entity.pdbx_description
1 polymer ?
#
loop_
_entity_poly.entity_id
_entity_poly.type
_entity_poly.pdbx_seq_one_letter_code
_entity_poly.pdbx_strand_id
1 'polypeptide(L)'
;MKDYTKYQFSSKKAGTADKSGNDKTELKKCRDCGSEVSRQARICPSCGAPDPWKSSWNGYGFEYKSRAKLFGIPLLHVSFKYLNRMPVPAVGIISVGQVGLGIINISQFGLGIFSVHQFGIAGISISQFTISCTGITQLGIFIFRGIGQITMDLMPEVLAPMF
;
A
#
# COMPACT_ATOMS: atom_id res chain seq x y z
N MET A 1 2.04 20.66 -8.44
CA MET A 1 1.71 19.35 -7.83
C MET A 1 1.49 18.38 -8.98
N LYS A 2 2.33 17.36 -9.19
CA LYS A 2 2.24 16.49 -10.39
C LYS A 2 0.95 15.65 -10.31
N ASP A 3 0.06 15.81 -11.28
CA ASP A 3 -1.19 15.05 -11.42
C ASP A 3 -0.92 13.59 -11.77
N TYR A 4 -0.92 12.72 -10.75
CA TYR A 4 -0.74 11.26 -10.92
C TYR A 4 -2.02 10.52 -11.31
N THR A 5 -3.05 11.25 -11.75
CA THR A 5 -4.39 10.72 -12.04
C THR A 5 -4.49 9.86 -13.29
N LYS A 6 -3.38 9.56 -13.95
CA LYS A 6 -3.31 8.75 -15.18
C LYS A 6 -3.14 7.26 -14.92
N TYR A 7 -3.01 6.82 -13.68
CA TYR A 7 -2.70 5.43 -13.34
C TYR A 7 -3.81 4.73 -12.54
N GLN A 8 -5.07 4.74 -13.02
CA GLN A 8 -6.03 3.71 -12.62
C GLN A 8 -6.97 3.31 -13.75
N PHE A 9 -7.19 2.01 -13.82
CA PHE A 9 -8.01 1.28 -14.80
C PHE A 9 -7.43 1.19 -16.22
N SER A 10 -6.26 0.55 -16.35
CA SER A 10 -6.03 -0.34 -17.50
C SER A 10 -6.34 -1.79 -17.09
N SER A 11 -7.60 -2.06 -16.78
CA SER A 11 -8.19 -3.34 -17.17
C SER A 11 -8.36 -3.25 -18.69
N LYS A 12 -7.47 -3.89 -19.46
CA LYS A 12 -7.46 -3.96 -20.93
C LYS A 12 -7.81 -2.64 -21.66
N LYS A 13 -6.80 -1.81 -21.94
CA LYS A 13 -6.61 -1.12 -23.24
C LYS A 13 -5.37 -0.21 -23.22
N ALA A 14 -4.23 -0.81 -23.54
CA ALA A 14 -3.08 -0.18 -24.18
C ALA A 14 -2.37 -1.32 -24.93
N GLY A 15 -2.04 -1.28 -26.22
CA GLY A 15 -1.95 -0.11 -27.09
C GLY A 15 -2.96 -0.09 -28.22
N THR A 16 -3.27 1.13 -28.63
CA THR A 16 -3.16 1.50 -30.05
C THR A 16 -2.01 0.73 -30.70
N ALA A 17 -2.34 0.01 -31.77
CA ALA A 17 -1.37 -0.60 -32.66
C ALA A 17 -0.43 0.49 -33.18
N ASP A 18 0.74 0.61 -32.57
CA ASP A 18 1.91 1.15 -33.26
C ASP A 18 2.40 0.04 -34.18
N LYS A 19 1.99 0.14 -35.45
CA LYS A 19 2.41 -0.75 -36.51
C LYS A 19 3.85 -0.39 -36.86
N SER A 20 4.81 -1.20 -36.43
CA SER A 20 5.98 -1.60 -37.24
C SER A 20 7.02 -2.34 -36.39
N GLY A 21 7.33 -3.57 -36.81
CA GLY A 21 8.64 -4.22 -36.76
C GLY A 21 9.59 -3.99 -35.57
N ASN A 22 9.86 -5.09 -34.85
CA ASN A 22 11.13 -5.39 -34.18
C ASN A 22 11.48 -4.67 -32.85
N ASP A 23 10.60 -4.75 -31.84
CA ASP A 23 10.77 -4.16 -30.48
C ASP A 23 11.82 -4.88 -29.58
N LYS A 24 12.46 -5.97 -30.03
CA LYS A 24 13.38 -6.74 -29.18
C LYS A 24 14.80 -6.15 -29.08
N THR A 25 15.11 -5.11 -29.86
CA THR A 25 16.49 -4.63 -30.05
C THR A 25 16.67 -3.13 -29.86
N GLU A 26 15.67 -2.40 -29.37
CA GLU A 26 15.83 -0.97 -29.13
C GLU A 26 16.60 -0.72 -27.82
N LEU A 27 17.83 -0.25 -27.97
CA LEU A 27 18.68 0.18 -26.86
C LEU A 27 18.31 1.60 -26.43
N LYS A 28 18.20 1.81 -25.12
CA LYS A 28 18.05 3.12 -24.49
C LYS A 28 19.23 3.43 -23.61
N LYS A 29 19.50 4.71 -23.35
CA LYS A 29 20.48 5.12 -22.35
C LYS A 29 19.93 4.92 -20.95
N CYS A 30 20.75 4.37 -20.06
CA CYS A 30 20.49 4.31 -18.64
C CYS A 30 20.35 5.74 -18.08
N ARG A 31 19.29 5.98 -17.31
CA ARG A 31 19.05 7.27 -16.65
C ARG A 31 20.19 7.73 -15.73
N ASP A 32 20.87 6.79 -15.08
CA ASP A 32 21.82 7.12 -14.01
C ASP A 32 23.28 7.21 -14.53
N CYS A 33 23.72 6.26 -15.37
CA CYS A 33 25.11 6.22 -15.88
C CYS A 33 25.28 6.44 -17.40
N GLY A 34 24.18 6.52 -18.16
CA GLY A 34 24.22 6.75 -19.61
C GLY A 34 24.54 5.52 -20.49
N SER A 35 24.89 4.37 -19.90
CA SER A 35 25.17 3.12 -20.65
C SER A 35 23.96 2.64 -21.44
N GLU A 36 24.20 2.00 -22.59
CA GLU A 36 23.13 1.41 -23.41
C GLU A 36 22.53 0.17 -22.72
N VAL A 37 21.20 0.16 -22.59
CA VAL A 37 20.42 -0.89 -21.93
C VAL A 37 19.20 -1.24 -22.77
N SER A 38 18.78 -2.51 -22.76
CA SER A 38 17.53 -2.93 -23.38
C SER A 38 16.31 -2.32 -22.69
N ARG A 39 15.22 -2.08 -23.44
CA ARG A 39 13.90 -1.69 -22.90
C ARG A 39 13.30 -2.68 -21.90
N GLN A 40 13.84 -3.90 -21.82
CA GLN A 40 13.39 -4.94 -20.90
C GLN A 40 14.32 -5.15 -19.70
N ALA A 41 15.48 -4.46 -19.67
CA ALA A 41 16.55 -4.74 -18.71
C ALA A 41 16.23 -4.24 -17.30
N ARG A 42 15.70 -5.09 -16.40
CA ARG A 42 15.28 -4.71 -15.02
C ARG A 42 16.34 -4.01 -14.18
N ILE A 43 17.62 -4.28 -14.43
CA ILE A 43 18.76 -3.71 -13.70
C ILE A 43 19.82 -3.34 -14.74
N CYS A 44 20.44 -2.16 -14.59
CA CYS A 44 21.58 -1.77 -15.42
C CYS A 44 22.82 -2.61 -15.05
N PRO A 45 23.48 -3.30 -15.99
CA PRO A 45 24.67 -4.10 -15.69
C PRO A 45 25.90 -3.27 -15.31
N SER A 46 25.94 -1.98 -15.68
CA SER A 46 27.09 -1.11 -15.40
C SER A 46 27.02 -0.42 -14.03
N CYS A 47 25.83 0.05 -13.61
CA CYS A 47 25.69 0.83 -12.36
C CYS A 47 24.66 0.27 -11.37
N GLY A 48 23.89 -0.76 -11.74
CA GLY A 48 22.86 -1.34 -10.86
C GLY A 48 21.53 -0.58 -10.80
N ALA A 49 21.34 0.49 -11.60
CA ALA A 49 20.10 1.26 -11.62
C ALA A 49 18.88 0.37 -11.94
N PRO A 50 17.79 0.42 -11.15
CA PRO A 50 16.57 -0.31 -11.41
C PRO A 50 15.72 0.36 -12.49
N ASP A 51 15.06 -0.46 -13.30
CA ASP A 51 14.36 -0.09 -14.52
C ASP A 51 15.04 1.08 -15.29
N PRO A 52 16.31 0.90 -15.70
CA PRO A 52 17.21 1.96 -16.18
C PRO A 52 16.74 2.66 -17.45
N TRP A 53 15.88 2.02 -18.25
CA TRP A 53 15.32 2.58 -19.48
C TRP A 53 14.21 3.61 -19.23
N LYS A 54 13.71 3.71 -17.98
CA LYS A 54 12.72 4.71 -17.59
C LYS A 54 13.41 6.05 -17.33
N SER A 55 12.83 7.14 -17.84
CA SER A 55 13.31 8.51 -17.62
C SER A 55 13.29 8.94 -16.16
N SER A 56 12.46 8.31 -15.32
CA SER A 56 12.44 8.51 -13.87
C SER A 56 12.16 7.19 -13.17
N TRP A 57 12.74 7.04 -11.97
CA TRP A 57 12.48 5.91 -11.08
C TRP A 57 11.72 6.38 -9.85
N ASN A 58 10.63 5.70 -9.54
CA ASN A 58 9.83 5.97 -8.36
C ASN A 58 9.44 4.66 -7.68
N GLY A 59 10.34 3.67 -7.67
CA GLY A 59 10.04 2.35 -7.13
C GLY A 59 9.28 1.43 -8.09
N TYR A 60 8.88 0.26 -7.57
CA TYR A 60 8.09 -0.76 -8.27
C TYR A 60 6.81 -1.09 -7.51
N GLY A 61 5.86 -1.76 -8.18
CA GLY A 61 4.57 -2.13 -7.59
C GLY A 61 3.45 -1.15 -7.94
N PHE A 62 2.34 -1.24 -7.21
CA PHE A 62 1.09 -0.55 -7.54
C PHE A 62 0.74 0.49 -6.48
N GLU A 63 0.39 1.71 -6.91
CA GLU A 63 -0.08 2.79 -6.05
C GLU A 63 -1.27 3.48 -6.71
N TYR A 64 -2.35 3.66 -5.95
CA TYR A 64 -3.54 4.40 -6.31
C TYR A 64 -3.86 5.44 -5.24
N LYS A 65 -4.11 6.69 -5.65
CA LYS A 65 -4.77 7.71 -4.82
C LYS A 65 -6.01 8.22 -5.54
N SER A 66 -7.14 8.23 -4.85
CA SER A 66 -8.37 8.80 -5.37
C SER A 66 -8.23 10.30 -5.67
N ARG A 67 -8.99 10.78 -6.65
CA ARG A 67 -9.13 12.22 -6.92
C ARG A 67 -9.83 12.94 -5.78
N ALA A 68 -10.90 12.32 -5.26
CA ALA A 68 -11.61 12.82 -4.10
C ALA A 68 -10.67 12.84 -2.89
N LYS A 69 -10.63 13.97 -2.19
CA LYS A 69 -9.87 14.19 -0.97
C LYS A 69 -10.79 14.74 0.11
N LEU A 70 -10.58 14.31 1.35
CA LEU A 70 -11.19 14.88 2.54
C LEU A 70 -10.04 15.42 3.41
N PHE A 71 -10.12 16.66 3.88
CA PHE A 71 -9.06 17.28 4.69
C PHE A 71 -7.64 17.19 4.07
N GLY A 72 -7.54 17.24 2.73
CA GLY A 72 -6.27 17.14 2.01
C GLY A 72 -5.70 15.73 1.84
N ILE A 73 -6.28 14.71 2.49
CA ILE A 73 -5.91 13.30 2.33
C ILE A 73 -6.84 12.60 1.32
N PRO A 74 -6.35 11.62 0.53
CA PRO A 74 -7.17 10.90 -0.43
C PRO A 74 -8.29 10.13 0.28
N LEU A 75 -9.48 10.14 -0.32
CA LEU A 75 -10.61 9.32 0.12
C LEU A 75 -10.27 7.83 0.11
N LEU A 76 -9.57 7.36 -0.92
CA LEU A 76 -9.07 6.00 -1.05
C LEU A 76 -7.60 6.01 -1.46
N HIS A 77 -6.76 5.30 -0.72
CA HIS A 77 -5.37 5.05 -1.05
C HIS A 77 -5.09 3.56 -1.05
N VAL A 78 -4.71 3.00 -2.20
CA VAL A 78 -4.27 1.61 -2.33
C VAL A 78 -2.77 1.60 -2.63
N SER A 79 -1.96 0.92 -1.83
CA SER A 79 -0.51 0.85 -2.04
C SER A 79 0.07 -0.53 -1.76
N PHE A 80 0.61 -1.14 -2.82
CA PHE A 80 1.49 -2.31 -2.81
C PHE A 80 2.82 -1.95 -3.47
N LYS A 81 3.22 -0.68 -3.36
CA LYS A 81 4.40 -0.11 -3.98
C LYS A 81 5.58 -0.21 -3.02
N TYR A 82 6.76 -0.45 -3.58
CA TYR A 82 8.02 -0.42 -2.87
C TYR A 82 8.93 0.67 -3.43
N LEU A 83 9.48 1.48 -2.54
CA LEU A 83 10.50 2.47 -2.84
C LEU A 83 11.72 2.16 -1.98
N ASN A 84 12.89 2.02 -2.59
CA ASN A 84 14.14 1.69 -1.89
C ASN A 84 14.00 0.46 -0.96
N ARG A 85 13.32 -0.59 -1.44
CA ARG A 85 13.00 -1.83 -0.69
C ARG A 85 12.08 -1.66 0.52
N MET A 86 11.53 -0.47 0.76
CA MET A 86 10.53 -0.22 1.78
C MET A 86 9.13 -0.14 1.17
N PRO A 87 8.11 -0.75 1.79
CA PRO A 87 6.73 -0.60 1.34
C PRO A 87 6.28 0.87 1.54
N VAL A 88 5.62 1.43 0.54
CA VAL A 88 5.05 2.77 0.60
C VAL A 88 3.73 2.70 1.37
N PRO A 89 3.60 3.40 2.52
CA PRO A 89 2.38 3.34 3.31
C PRO A 89 1.15 3.89 2.58
N ALA A 90 0.05 3.15 2.65
CA ALA A 90 -1.26 3.61 2.21
C ALA A 90 -1.87 4.54 3.27
N VAL A 91 -1.83 5.85 3.03
CA VAL A 91 -2.44 6.88 3.91
C VAL A 91 -3.67 7.50 3.24
N GLY A 92 -4.85 7.31 3.81
CA GLY A 92 -6.12 7.84 3.29
C GLY A 92 -7.29 7.65 4.27
N ILE A 93 -8.48 8.12 3.90
CA ILE A 93 -9.68 7.87 4.70
C ILE A 93 -9.99 6.37 4.72
N ILE A 94 -9.96 5.77 3.52
CA ILE A 94 -9.93 4.33 3.30
C ILE A 94 -8.51 3.98 2.82
N SER A 95 -7.77 3.18 3.59
CA SER A 95 -6.42 2.72 3.23
C SER A 95 -6.39 1.22 2.98
N VAL A 96 -5.74 0.82 1.87
CA VAL A 96 -5.51 -0.60 1.53
C VAL A 96 -4.05 -0.80 1.17
N GLY A 97 -3.33 -1.68 1.86
CA GLY A 97 -1.94 -1.93 1.50
C GLY A 97 -1.17 -2.82 2.47
N GLN A 98 0.13 -2.96 2.26
CA GLN A 98 0.95 -3.75 3.19
C GLN A 98 1.14 -3.01 4.51
N VAL A 99 1.39 -1.70 4.43
CA VAL A 99 1.42 -0.79 5.58
C VAL A 99 0.34 0.27 5.36
N GLY A 100 -0.55 0.49 6.33
CA GLY A 100 -1.70 1.37 6.16
C GLY A 100 -1.98 2.29 7.36
N LEU A 101 -2.48 3.49 7.07
CA LEU A 101 -3.03 4.44 8.03
C LEU A 101 -4.33 5.04 7.47
N GLY A 102 -5.43 4.85 8.18
CA GLY A 102 -6.71 5.42 7.77
C GLY A 102 -7.82 5.26 8.78
N ILE A 103 -8.97 5.86 8.50
CA ILE A 103 -10.17 5.66 9.33
C ILE A 103 -10.66 4.23 9.14
N ILE A 104 -10.81 3.82 7.89
CA ILE A 104 -11.06 2.43 7.51
C ILE A 104 -9.75 1.89 6.93
N ASN A 105 -9.17 0.88 7.58
CA ASN A 105 -7.85 0.38 7.18
C ASN A 105 -7.88 -1.13 6.89
N ILE A 106 -7.37 -1.53 5.73
CA ILE A 106 -7.21 -2.92 5.32
C ILE A 106 -5.73 -3.16 5.00
N SER A 107 -4.99 -3.78 5.91
CA SER A 107 -3.53 -3.88 5.73
C SER A 107 -2.85 -5.07 6.38
N GLN A 108 -1.59 -5.36 6.02
CA GLN A 108 -0.81 -6.35 6.79
C GLN A 108 -0.40 -5.75 8.14
N PHE A 109 0.15 -4.53 8.12
CA PHE A 109 0.49 -3.73 9.28
C PHE A 109 -0.26 -2.40 9.24
N GLY A 110 -0.99 -2.02 10.29
CA GLY A 110 -1.71 -0.76 10.20
C GLY A 110 -2.22 -0.15 11.50
N LEU A 111 -2.62 1.12 11.35
CA LEU A 111 -3.31 1.92 12.37
C LEU A 111 -4.63 2.44 11.79
N GLY A 112 -5.72 2.35 12.54
CA GLY A 112 -6.99 2.94 12.11
C GLY A 112 -8.12 2.93 13.12
N ILE A 113 -9.30 3.42 12.74
CA ILE A 113 -10.47 3.38 13.63
C ILE A 113 -11.20 2.05 13.44
N PHE A 114 -11.56 1.72 12.20
CA PHE A 114 -12.14 0.44 11.80
C PHE A 114 -11.14 -0.29 10.93
N SER A 115 -10.57 -1.38 11.45
CA SER A 115 -9.43 -2.00 10.78
C SER A 115 -9.57 -3.49 10.60
N VAL A 116 -9.15 -3.97 9.42
CA VAL A 116 -8.88 -5.37 9.14
C VAL A 116 -7.40 -5.49 8.83
N HIS A 117 -6.63 -6.06 9.75
CA HIS A 117 -5.19 -6.22 9.51
C HIS A 117 -4.61 -7.49 10.10
N GLN A 118 -3.40 -7.88 9.69
CA GLN A 118 -2.71 -9.00 10.32
C GLN A 118 -2.12 -8.57 11.67
N PHE A 119 -1.40 -7.46 11.68
CA PHE A 119 -0.85 -6.80 12.87
C PHE A 119 -1.29 -5.35 12.90
N GLY A 120 -1.74 -4.84 14.04
CA GLY A 120 -2.07 -3.42 14.09
C GLY A 120 -2.66 -2.90 15.37
N ILE A 121 -2.94 -1.60 15.34
CA ILE A 121 -3.61 -0.88 16.41
C ILE A 121 -4.89 -0.29 15.85
N ALA A 122 -6.01 -0.44 16.55
CA ALA A 122 -7.27 0.14 16.08
C ALA A 122 -8.25 0.57 17.17
N GLY A 123 -9.29 1.30 16.80
CA GLY A 123 -10.48 1.43 17.65
C GLY A 123 -11.23 0.11 17.71
N ILE A 124 -11.72 -0.32 16.56
CA ILE A 124 -12.43 -1.57 16.32
C ILE A 124 -11.64 -2.38 15.30
N SER A 125 -11.27 -3.62 15.62
CA SER A 125 -10.43 -4.43 14.74
C SER A 125 -10.91 -5.86 14.52
N ILE A 126 -10.63 -6.38 13.33
CA ILE A 126 -10.60 -7.82 13.03
C ILE A 126 -9.17 -8.16 12.59
N SER A 127 -8.45 -8.97 13.36
CA SER A 127 -7.02 -9.18 13.10
C SER A 127 -6.39 -10.41 13.73
N GLN A 128 -5.15 -10.75 13.35
CA GLN A 128 -4.43 -11.86 13.99
C GLN A 128 -3.74 -11.40 15.28
N PHE A 129 -3.07 -10.24 15.25
CA PHE A 129 -2.39 -9.63 16.39
C PHE A 129 -2.81 -8.17 16.53
N THR A 130 -3.34 -7.75 17.68
CA THR A 130 -3.75 -6.35 17.83
C THR A 130 -3.67 -5.75 19.21
N ILE A 131 -3.66 -4.41 19.23
CA ILE A 131 -4.09 -3.61 20.37
C ILE A 131 -5.29 -2.77 19.93
N SER A 132 -6.45 -2.90 20.57
CA SER A 132 -7.63 -2.12 20.15
C SER A 132 -8.60 -1.77 21.27
N CYS A 133 -9.63 -0.96 21.02
CA CYS A 133 -10.68 -0.74 22.04
C CYS A 133 -11.59 -1.97 22.14
N THR A 134 -12.01 -2.51 21.00
CA THR A 134 -12.78 -3.76 20.90
C THR A 134 -12.48 -4.46 19.58
N GLY A 135 -12.72 -5.77 19.49
CA GLY A 135 -12.50 -6.48 18.24
C GLY A 135 -12.51 -7.99 18.34
N ILE A 136 -12.28 -8.64 17.20
CA ILE A 136 -12.20 -10.08 17.06
C ILE A 136 -10.79 -10.43 16.59
N THR A 137 -10.02 -11.17 17.40
CA THR A 137 -8.63 -11.49 17.07
C THR A 137 -8.16 -12.88 17.45
N GLN A 138 -7.03 -13.34 16.90
CA GLN A 138 -6.37 -14.55 17.42
C GLN A 138 -5.59 -14.23 18.70
N LEU A 139 -4.73 -13.21 18.68
CA LEU A 139 -4.04 -12.64 19.84
C LEU A 139 -4.33 -11.15 19.94
N GLY A 140 -4.77 -10.65 21.10
CA GLY A 140 -5.09 -9.23 21.22
C GLY A 140 -5.10 -8.67 22.63
N ILE A 141 -4.77 -7.39 22.73
CA ILE A 141 -4.94 -6.56 23.93
C ILE A 141 -6.06 -5.56 23.64
N PHE A 142 -7.02 -5.47 24.55
CA PHE A 142 -8.20 -4.63 24.37
C PHE A 142 -8.36 -3.64 25.51
N ILE A 143 -8.86 -2.44 25.22
CA ILE A 143 -9.24 -1.51 26.28
C ILE A 143 -10.52 -2.01 26.97
N PHE A 144 -11.56 -2.36 26.20
CA PHE A 144 -12.86 -2.76 26.75
C PHE A 144 -13.11 -4.26 26.66
N ARG A 145 -13.29 -4.79 25.45
CA ARG A 145 -13.64 -6.20 25.24
C ARG A 145 -13.16 -6.72 23.90
N GLY A 146 -12.41 -7.82 23.93
CA GLY A 146 -12.03 -8.61 22.77
C GLY A 146 -12.70 -9.98 22.72
N ILE A 147 -12.80 -10.55 21.53
CA ILE A 147 -13.17 -11.96 21.31
C ILE A 147 -12.03 -12.63 20.57
N GLY A 148 -11.52 -13.75 21.08
CA GLY A 148 -10.38 -14.40 20.44
C GLY A 148 -9.88 -15.65 21.12
N GLN A 149 -8.75 -16.17 20.62
CA GLN A 149 -8.10 -17.33 21.21
C GLN A 149 -7.28 -16.94 22.45
N ILE A 150 -6.50 -15.86 22.35
CA ILE A 150 -5.71 -15.29 23.44
C ILE A 150 -6.01 -13.79 23.51
N THR A 151 -6.81 -13.37 24.47
CA THR A 151 -7.20 -11.96 24.63
C THR A 151 -6.96 -11.47 26.05
N MET A 152 -6.54 -10.22 26.18
CA MET A 152 -6.43 -9.52 27.45
C MET A 152 -7.21 -8.21 27.38
N ASP A 153 -8.21 -8.06 28.25
CA ASP A 153 -8.97 -6.83 28.41
C ASP A 153 -8.35 -6.00 29.55
N LEU A 154 -8.03 -4.73 29.30
CA LEU A 154 -7.36 -3.84 30.26
C LEU A 154 -8.31 -3.16 31.23
N MET A 155 -9.55 -2.88 30.81
CA MET A 155 -10.58 -2.23 31.62
C MET A 155 -11.91 -2.99 31.50
N PRO A 156 -11.96 -4.27 31.91
CA PRO A 156 -13.15 -5.10 31.77
C PRO A 156 -14.34 -4.58 32.58
N GLU A 157 -14.11 -3.87 33.69
CA GLU A 157 -15.19 -3.40 34.58
C GLU A 157 -16.03 -2.27 33.97
N VAL A 158 -15.46 -1.47 33.05
CA VAL A 158 -16.15 -0.28 32.51
C VAL A 158 -17.32 -0.64 31.60
N LEU A 159 -17.31 -1.83 30.99
CA LEU A 159 -18.39 -2.32 30.14
C LEU A 159 -19.34 -3.30 30.88
N ALA A 160 -19.07 -3.61 32.15
CA ALA A 160 -19.87 -4.53 32.96
C ALA A 160 -21.32 -4.08 33.26
N PRO A 161 -21.71 -2.78 33.35
CA PRO A 161 -23.09 -2.42 33.67
C PRO A 161 -24.06 -2.45 32.47
N MET A 162 -23.65 -3.01 31.32
CA MET A 162 -24.50 -3.10 30.12
C MET A 162 -25.11 -4.49 29.87
N PHE A 163 -25.20 -5.35 30.90
CA PHE A 163 -26.02 -6.56 30.92
C PHE A 163 -26.55 -6.87 32.32
#